data_AF-A0A849BQX7-F1
#
_entry.id   AF-A0A849BQX7-F1
#
_cell.length_a   1.000
_cell.length_b   1.000
_cell.length_c   1.000
_cell.angle_alpha   90.00
_cell.angle_beta   90.00
_cell.angle_gamma   90.00
#
_symmetry.space_group_name_H-M   'P 1'
#
loop_
_entity.id
_entity.type
_entity.pdbx_description
1 polymer ?
#
loop_
_entity_poly.entity_id
_entity_poly.type
_entity_poly.pdbx_seq_one_letter_code
_entity_poly.pdbx_strand_id
1 'polypeptide(L)'
;MTGGEGAGVEHHGTEREGSGGGEPLRVLVVQHEDVCPPAVLGDALVGEGAVVDVVRPDLGQPLPSSLGRRGPGRRHGGHDALVV
;
A
#
# COMPACT_ATOMS: atom_id res chain seq x y z
N MET A 1 18.38 -47.96 20.22
CA MET A 1 19.17 -47.04 19.37
C MET A 1 18.61 -47.22 17.97
N THR A 2 17.82 -46.35 17.34
CA THR A 2 17.68 -44.88 17.29
C THR A 2 16.20 -44.61 16.89
N GLY A 3 15.47 -43.64 17.47
CA GLY A 3 15.46 -42.23 17.08
C GLY A 3 14.84 -42.04 15.68
N GLY A 4 13.80 -41.25 15.43
CA GLY A 4 13.17 -40.23 16.27
C GLY A 4 11.90 -39.64 15.64
N GLU A 5 11.34 -38.70 16.40
CA GLU A 5 10.19 -37.84 16.13
C GLU A 5 10.11 -37.28 14.70
N GLY A 6 8.90 -37.33 14.14
CA GLY A 6 8.44 -36.45 13.07
C GLY A 6 7.34 -35.56 13.62
N ALA A 7 7.73 -34.32 13.92
CA ALA A 7 6.91 -33.27 14.52
C ALA A 7 5.65 -32.96 13.67
N GLY A 8 4.52 -32.81 14.36
CA GLY A 8 3.34 -32.15 13.81
C GLY A 8 3.68 -30.70 13.47
N VAL A 9 3.48 -30.32 12.22
CA VAL A 9 3.49 -28.90 11.84
C VAL A 9 2.05 -28.43 11.92
N GLU A 10 1.74 -27.86 13.06
CA GLU A 10 0.53 -27.10 13.32
C GLU A 10 0.64 -25.82 12.49
N HIS A 11 -0.23 -25.70 11.48
CA HIS A 11 -0.34 -24.47 10.72
C HIS A 11 -0.97 -23.41 11.63
N HIS A 12 -0.14 -22.64 12.32
CA HIS A 12 -0.54 -21.44 13.02
C HIS A 12 -1.26 -20.52 12.03
N GLY A 13 -2.58 -20.38 12.21
CA GLY A 13 -3.35 -19.32 11.60
C GLY A 13 -2.72 -17.99 11.96
N THR A 14 -2.26 -17.26 10.94
CA THR A 14 -1.88 -15.86 11.10
C THR A 14 -3.17 -15.05 11.04
N GLU A 15 -3.87 -15.02 12.16
CA GLU A 15 -4.84 -13.98 12.45
C GLU A 15 -4.11 -12.63 12.44
N ARG A 16 -4.14 -11.95 11.29
CA ARG A 16 -3.81 -10.53 11.24
C ARG A 16 -4.98 -9.79 11.90
N GLU A 17 -4.82 -9.51 13.19
CA GLU A 17 -5.61 -8.51 13.90
C GLU A 17 -5.42 -7.15 13.20
N GLY A 18 -6.31 -6.83 12.26
CA GLY A 18 -6.46 -5.50 11.70
C GLY A 18 -7.06 -4.56 12.74
N SER A 19 -6.23 -4.13 13.70
CA SER A 19 -6.59 -3.13 14.70
C SER A 19 -6.22 -1.73 14.21
N GLY A 20 -7.23 -0.90 13.97
CA GLY A 20 -7.07 0.54 13.81
C GLY A 20 -8.12 1.16 12.89
N GLY A 21 -9.22 1.66 13.47
CA GLY A 21 -10.23 2.48 12.78
C GLY A 21 -9.70 3.85 12.37
N GLY A 22 -8.67 3.89 11.55
CA GLY A 22 -8.19 5.08 10.83
C GLY A 22 -8.79 5.12 9.43
N GLU A 23 -9.01 6.33 8.89
CA GLU A 23 -9.35 6.47 7.48
C GLU A 23 -8.28 5.80 6.60
N PRO A 24 -8.68 5.18 5.47
CA PRO A 24 -7.76 4.42 4.63
C PRO A 24 -6.65 5.32 4.10
N LEU A 25 -5.42 4.80 4.08
CA LEU A 25 -4.25 5.48 3.56
C LEU A 25 -4.48 5.79 2.07
N ARG A 26 -4.35 7.05 1.65
CA ARG A 26 -4.46 7.42 0.23
C ARG A 26 -3.08 7.57 -0.39
N VAL A 27 -2.72 6.72 -1.35
CA VAL A 27 -1.40 6.70 -1.98
C VAL A 27 -1.53 7.19 -3.43
N LEU A 28 -0.71 8.18 -3.79
CA LEU A 28 -0.54 8.61 -5.18
C LEU A 28 0.56 7.77 -5.84
N VAL A 29 0.27 7.19 -7.00
CA VAL A 29 1.25 6.49 -7.83
C VAL A 29 1.42 7.28 -9.12
N VAL A 30 2.63 7.75 -9.39
CA VAL A 30 2.98 8.39 -10.66
C VAL A 30 3.55 7.32 -11.57
N GLN A 31 2.84 6.98 -12.63
CA GLN A 31 3.35 6.05 -13.64
C GLN A 31 3.94 6.86 -14.80
N HIS A 32 5.21 6.58 -15.12
CA HIS A 32 5.94 7.26 -16.19
C HIS A 32 5.92 6.51 -17.53
N GLU A 33 5.73 5.19 -17.51
CA GLU A 33 5.81 4.33 -18.69
C GLU A 33 4.83 3.15 -18.58
N ASP A 34 4.31 2.68 -19.71
CA ASP A 34 3.38 1.54 -19.77
C ASP A 34 4.03 0.20 -19.38
N VAL A 35 5.35 0.08 -19.52
CA VAL A 35 6.10 -1.16 -19.25
C VAL A 35 6.36 -1.42 -17.77
N CYS A 36 6.05 -0.46 -16.90
CA CYS A 36 6.16 -0.59 -15.45
C CYS A 36 4.80 -0.30 -14.79
N PRO A 37 3.78 -1.15 -15.00
CA PRO A 37 2.50 -0.96 -14.34
C PRO A 37 2.68 -1.18 -12.84
N PRO A 38 1.91 -0.48 -11.99
CA PRO A 38 2.05 -0.59 -10.55
C PRO A 38 1.58 -1.94 -9.99
N ALA A 39 1.23 -2.93 -10.81
CA ALA A 39 0.54 -4.17 -10.43
C ALA A 39 1.09 -4.78 -9.12
N VAL A 40 2.39 -5.00 -8.99
CA VAL A 40 2.93 -5.68 -7.78
C VAL A 40 2.82 -4.82 -6.52
N LEU A 41 3.13 -3.52 -6.60
CA LEU A 41 3.11 -2.64 -5.44
C LEU A 41 1.70 -2.11 -5.13
N GLY A 42 0.93 -1.80 -6.17
CA GLY A 42 -0.46 -1.37 -6.10
C GLY A 42 -1.35 -2.46 -5.53
N ASP A 43 -1.22 -3.71 -5.98
CA ASP A 43 -2.01 -4.82 -5.45
C ASP A 43 -1.66 -5.10 -3.98
N ALA A 44 -0.39 -4.98 -3.60
CA ALA A 44 0.04 -5.10 -2.21
C ALA A 44 -0.55 -3.98 -1.33
N LEU A 45 -0.52 -2.72 -1.79
CA LEU A 45 -1.08 -1.59 -1.07
C LEU A 45 -2.60 -1.70 -0.89
N VAL A 46 -3.31 -2.11 -1.94
CA VAL A 46 -4.76 -2.38 -1.90
C VAL A 46 -5.05 -3.54 -0.95
N GLY A 47 -4.21 -4.60 -0.96
CA GLY A 47 -4.31 -5.73 -0.03
C GLY A 47 -4.17 -5.34 1.45
N GLU A 48 -3.44 -4.27 1.75
CA GLU A 48 -3.30 -3.69 3.10
C GLU A 48 -4.38 -2.62 3.42
N GLY A 49 -5.37 -2.42 2.54
CA GLY A 49 -6.48 -1.50 2.74
C GLY A 49 -6.22 -0.05 2.33
N ALA A 50 -5.16 0.22 1.57
CA ALA A 50 -4.91 1.54 1.02
C ALA A 50 -5.77 1.83 -0.22
N VAL A 51 -6.07 3.11 -0.44
CA VAL A 51 -6.65 3.63 -1.69
C VAL A 51 -5.51 4.11 -2.57
N VAL A 52 -5.41 3.59 -3.80
CA VAL A 52 -4.34 3.92 -4.74
C VAL A 52 -4.90 4.76 -5.89
N ASP A 53 -4.39 5.98 -6.06
CA ASP A 53 -4.68 6.86 -7.20
C ASP A 53 -3.48 6.85 -8.15
N VAL A 54 -3.64 6.35 -9.38
CA VAL A 54 -2.58 6.34 -10.40
C VAL A 54 -2.73 7.57 -11.31
N VAL A 55 -1.63 8.28 -11.54
CA VAL A 55 -1.56 9.41 -12.47
C VAL A 55 -0.45 9.21 -13.49
N ARG A 56 -0.69 9.66 -14.72
CA ARG A 56 0.24 9.58 -15.86
C ARG A 56 0.59 10.96 -16.41
N PRO A 57 1.59 11.65 -15.82
CA PRO A 57 2.04 12.94 -16.30
C PRO A 57 2.63 12.88 -17.71
N ASP A 58 3.17 11.72 -18.11
CA ASP A 58 3.67 11.47 -19.47
C ASP A 58 2.54 11.57 -20.53
N LEU A 59 1.30 11.28 -20.14
CA LEU A 59 0.09 11.48 -20.95
C LEU A 59 -0.62 12.81 -20.70
N GLY A 60 -0.01 13.72 -19.93
CA GLY A 60 -0.58 15.03 -19.61
C GLY A 60 -1.62 15.02 -18.47
N GLN A 61 -1.73 13.93 -17.69
CA GLN A 61 -2.56 13.96 -16.49
C GLN A 61 -1.94 14.87 -15.42
N PRO A 62 -2.72 15.76 -14.79
CA PRO A 62 -2.19 16.71 -13.83
C PRO A 62 -1.76 16.01 -12.53
N LEU A 63 -0.62 16.43 -11.98
CA LEU A 63 -0.21 16.06 -10.63
C LEU A 63 -0.99 16.90 -9.60
N PRO A 64 -1.42 16.32 -8.47
CA PRO A 64 -1.98 17.09 -7.38
C PRO A 64 -0.94 18.09 -6.84
N SER A 65 -1.42 19.29 -6.48
CA SER A 65 -0.59 20.42 -6.09
C SER A 65 0.05 20.29 -4.70
N SER A 66 -0.35 19.30 -3.90
CA SER A 66 0.26 19.01 -2.61
C SER A 66 0.11 17.55 -2.21
N LEU A 67 1.14 17.05 -1.54
CA LEU A 67 1.10 15.84 -0.72
C LEU A 67 0.97 16.29 0.74
N GLY A 68 0.28 15.51 1.57
CA GLY A 68 0.08 15.91 2.94
C GLY A 68 -0.21 14.72 3.83
N ARG A 69 0.81 14.28 4.56
CA ARG A 69 0.65 13.32 5.65
C ARG A 69 -0.36 13.87 6.66
N ARG A 70 -1.41 13.10 6.96
CA ARG A 70 -2.32 13.40 8.07
C ARG A 70 -1.52 13.64 9.36
N GLY A 71 -1.71 14.80 9.98
CA GLY A 71 -1.06 15.20 11.24
C GLY A 71 -1.63 16.52 11.77
N PRO A 72 -1.57 16.77 13.09
CA PRO A 72 -2.17 17.95 13.69
C PRO A 72 -1.56 19.23 13.10
N GLY A 73 -2.43 20.14 12.62
CA GLY A 73 -2.05 21.45 12.10
C GLY A 73 -1.60 21.51 10.63
N ARG A 74 -1.64 20.41 9.86
CA ARG A 74 -1.35 20.43 8.42
C ARG A 74 -2.65 20.48 7.60
N ARG A 75 -2.69 21.30 6.55
CA ARG A 75 -3.75 21.19 5.54
C ARG A 75 -3.62 19.82 4.90
N HIS A 76 -4.73 19.07 4.86
CA HIS A 76 -4.79 17.76 4.23
C HIS A 76 -4.35 17.89 2.76
N GLY A 77 -3.20 17.34 2.43
CA GLY A 77 -2.92 17.01 1.03
C GLY A 77 -3.83 15.85 0.66
N GLY A 78 -4.26 15.76 -0.60
CA GLY A 78 -5.17 14.70 -1.04
C GLY A 78 -4.63 13.30 -0.80
N HIS A 79 -3.31 13.16 -0.66
CA HIS A 79 -2.59 11.88 -0.55
C HIS A 79 -1.62 11.90 0.64
N ASP A 80 -1.57 10.76 1.33
CA ASP A 80 -0.72 10.50 2.50
C ASP A 80 0.69 10.06 2.10
N ALA A 81 0.86 9.50 0.89
CA ALA A 81 2.14 9.02 0.35
C ALA A 81 2.22 9.15 -1.18
N LEU A 82 3.45 9.10 -1.71
CA LEU A 82 3.77 9.13 -3.14
C LEU A 82 4.68 7.95 -3.50
N VAL A 83 4.38 7.32 -4.64
CA VAL A 83 5.19 6.31 -5.33
C VAL A 83 5.44 6.83 -6.76
N VAL A 84 6.66 6.67 -7.28
CA VAL A 84 7.08 7.08 -8.63
C VAL A 84 7.79 5.92 -9.31
#